data_AF-A0AAX4AXV3-F1
#
_entry.id   AF-A0AAX4AXV3-F1
#
_cell.length_a   1.000
_cell.length_b   1.000
_cell.length_c   1.000
_cell.angle_alpha   90.00
_cell.angle_beta   90.00
_cell.angle_gamma   90.00
#
_symmetry.space_group_name_H-M   'P 1'
#
loop_
_entity.id
_entity.type
_entity.pdbx_description
1 polymer ?
#
loop_
_entity_poly.entity_id
_entity_poly.type
_entity_poly.pdbx_seq_one_letter_code
_entity_poly.pdbx_strand_id
1 'polypeptide(L)'
;MKIYYSKYVGYGFLAFACAIFVHLAFLSVLGFEGFPKITFITLIQILLLLIAVYATIAGIKRLTNRQIAFELTSDGIHAYQGVILTKDIFIPKEDLVTAAYKEVDVSDPDHQNSKSYFIEFQLRDNTALENLSKSNVIINTEHHTVKLFVNLCKFKEEDWQDLSKYLTDEYRITVL
;
A
#
# COMPACT_ATOMS: atom_id res chain seq x y z
N MET A 1 3.74 2.07 -21.96
CA MET A 1 3.73 3.15 -20.94
C MET A 1 3.92 2.51 -19.58
N LYS A 2 4.68 3.08 -18.63
CA LYS A 2 4.91 2.47 -17.30
C LYS A 2 4.25 3.33 -16.23
N ILE A 3 3.18 2.83 -15.62
CA ILE A 3 2.50 3.53 -14.54
C ILE A 3 2.80 2.80 -13.24
N TYR A 4 3.29 3.54 -12.24
CA TYR A 4 3.68 3.01 -10.94
C TYR A 4 2.80 3.61 -9.86
N TYR A 5 2.17 2.76 -9.06
CA TYR A 5 1.39 3.20 -7.92
C TYR A 5 1.98 2.67 -6.62
N SER A 6 2.34 3.58 -5.72
CA SER A 6 2.64 3.28 -4.32
C SER A 6 2.65 4.58 -3.54
N LYS A 7 1.86 4.72 -2.47
CA LYS A 7 2.10 5.82 -1.52
C LYS A 7 1.81 5.47 -0.07
N TYR A 8 2.72 5.95 0.76
CA TYR A 8 2.86 5.62 2.18
C TYR A 8 2.02 6.53 3.08
N VAL A 9 1.56 5.98 4.21
CA VAL A 9 1.00 6.70 5.36
C VAL A 9 1.81 6.29 6.60
N GLY A 10 2.46 7.25 7.27
CA GLY A 10 3.37 6.96 8.38
C GLY A 10 3.60 8.09 9.38
N TYR A 11 2.68 9.05 9.49
CA TYR A 11 2.84 10.23 10.34
C TYR A 11 2.51 10.00 11.84
N GLY A 12 1.67 9.00 12.17
CA GLY A 12 1.14 8.83 13.54
C GLY A 12 2.16 8.41 14.61
N PHE A 13 3.07 7.48 14.30
CA PHE A 13 4.01 6.96 15.29
C PHE A 13 5.17 7.92 15.59
N LEU A 14 5.60 8.72 14.60
CA LEU A 14 6.61 9.76 14.79
C LEU A 14 6.10 10.85 15.73
N ALA A 15 4.84 11.27 15.57
CA ALA A 15 4.19 12.22 16.46
C ALA A 15 4.10 11.70 17.91
N PHE A 16 3.81 10.41 18.07
CA PHE A 16 3.78 9.75 19.39
C PHE A 16 5.15 9.70 20.07
N ALA A 17 6.21 9.35 19.33
CA ALA A 17 7.58 9.36 19.85
C ALA A 17 8.05 10.77 20.27
N CYS A 18 7.73 11.79 19.47
CA CYS A 18 8.00 13.19 19.84
C CYS A 18 7.25 13.62 21.11
N ALA A 19 5.98 13.21 21.26
CA ALA A 19 5.18 13.54 22.45
C ALA A 19 5.74 12.90 23.73
N ILE A 20 6.16 11.63 23.68
CA ILE A 20 6.82 10.95 24.81
C ILE A 20 8.13 11.65 25.18
N PHE A 21 8.91 12.08 24.19
CA PHE A 21 10.15 12.80 24.46
C PHE A 21 9.91 14.13 25.17
N VAL A 22 8.97 14.94 24.67
CA VAL A 22 8.60 16.21 25.32
C VAL A 22 8.14 15.98 26.76
N HIS A 23 7.36 14.92 27.00
CA HIS A 23 6.87 14.57 28.33
C HIS A 23 8.00 14.17 29.30
N LEU A 24 8.95 13.33 28.84
CA LEU A 24 10.11 12.92 29.65
C LEU A 24 11.08 14.07 29.93
N ALA A 25 11.31 14.95 28.94
CA ALA A 25 12.13 16.15 29.13
C ALA A 25 11.50 17.10 30.16
N PHE A 26 10.18 17.27 30.13
CA PHE A 26 9.44 18.08 31.09
C PHE A 26 9.54 17.53 32.52
N LEU A 27 9.35 16.22 32.71
CA LEU A 27 9.47 15.55 34.02
C LEU A 27 10.89 15.67 34.60
N SER A 28 11.92 15.63 33.75
CA SER A 28 13.30 15.78 34.17
C SER A 28 13.69 17.21 34.56
N VAL A 29 13.14 18.23 33.88
CA VAL A 29 13.42 19.64 34.20
C VAL A 29 12.71 20.06 35.49
N LEU A 30 11.52 19.53 35.76
CA LEU A 30 10.72 19.89 36.94
C LEU A 30 11.11 19.13 38.22
N GLY A 31 12.05 18.18 38.15
CA GLY A 31 12.63 17.56 39.35
C GLY A 31 11.63 16.77 40.19
N PHE A 32 10.72 16.01 39.56
CA PHE A 32 9.74 15.18 40.26
C PHE A 32 10.41 14.15 41.19
N GLU A 33 9.99 14.11 42.46
CA GLU A 33 10.46 13.12 43.43
C GLU A 33 10.06 11.70 43.00
N GLY A 34 11.05 10.81 42.91
CA GLY A 34 10.88 9.43 42.44
C GLY A 34 11.46 9.16 41.05
N PHE A 35 11.84 10.19 40.28
CA PHE A 35 12.56 10.00 39.02
C PHE A 35 14.09 9.99 39.25
N PRO A 36 14.84 9.02 38.66
CA PRO A 36 16.28 9.03 38.73
C PRO A 36 16.83 10.33 38.11
N LYS A 37 17.93 10.87 38.66
CA LYS A 37 18.64 12.04 38.11
C LYS A 37 19.23 11.69 36.74
N ILE A 38 18.40 11.74 35.72
CA ILE A 38 18.78 11.57 34.32
C ILE A 38 19.35 12.91 33.86
N THR A 39 20.58 12.90 33.34
CA THR A 39 21.16 14.14 32.82
C THR A 39 20.50 14.52 31.50
N PHE A 40 20.48 15.82 31.17
CA PHE A 40 19.97 16.32 29.89
C PHE A 40 20.64 15.62 28.68
N ILE A 41 21.92 15.27 28.80
CA ILE A 41 22.68 14.50 27.80
C ILE A 41 22.06 13.10 27.61
N THR A 42 21.73 12.42 28.69
CA THR A 42 21.09 11.09 28.65
C THR A 42 19.71 11.14 28.00
N LEU A 43 18.93 12.21 28.23
CA LEU A 43 17.65 12.44 27.54
C LEU A 43 17.80 12.61 26.03
N ILE A 44 18.78 13.41 25.59
CA ILE A 44 19.09 13.58 24.17
C ILE A 44 19.49 12.25 23.53
N GLN A 45 20.31 11.44 24.21
CA GLN A 45 20.70 10.12 23.72
C GLN A 45 19.50 9.18 23.56
N ILE A 46 18.56 9.18 24.51
CA ILE A 46 17.32 8.39 24.41
C ILE A 46 16.47 8.85 23.22
N LEU A 47 16.34 10.16 22.99
CA LEU A 47 15.63 10.68 21.81
C LEU A 47 16.26 10.21 20.50
N LEU A 48 17.58 10.38 20.37
CA LEU A 48 18.30 9.98 19.17
C LEU A 48 18.17 8.48 18.92
N LEU A 49 18.18 7.66 19.98
CA LEU A 49 17.91 6.23 19.89
C LEU A 49 16.48 5.95 19.42
N LEU A 50 15.47 6.63 19.95
CA LEU A 50 14.08 6.48 19.52
C LEU A 50 13.88 6.90 18.05
N ILE A 51 14.52 7.99 17.62
CA ILE A 51 14.52 8.44 16.22
C ILE A 51 15.21 7.40 15.33
N ALA A 52 16.35 6.85 15.75
CA ALA A 52 17.07 5.82 15.00
C ALA A 52 16.28 4.51 14.92
N VAL A 53 15.65 4.08 16.02
CA VAL A 53 14.75 2.92 16.05
C VAL A 53 13.53 3.18 15.16
N TYR A 54 12.93 4.38 15.19
CA TYR A 54 11.87 4.74 14.27
C TYR A 54 12.34 4.72 12.82
N ALA A 55 13.48 5.32 12.49
CA ALA A 55 14.02 5.32 11.14
C ALA A 55 14.33 3.90 10.66
N THR A 56 14.76 3.03 11.58
CA THR A 56 15.01 1.61 11.31
C THR A 56 13.71 0.84 11.14
N ILE A 57 12.69 1.03 11.98
CA ILE A 57 11.38 0.40 11.82
C ILE A 57 10.67 0.95 10.58
N ALA A 58 10.75 2.25 10.30
CA ALA A 58 10.20 2.88 9.10
C ALA A 58 10.94 2.42 7.84
N GLY A 59 12.26 2.23 7.93
CA GLY A 59 13.10 1.66 6.87
C GLY A 59 12.81 0.19 6.64
N ILE A 60 12.77 -0.62 7.70
CA ILE A 60 12.36 -2.02 7.66
C ILE A 60 10.93 -2.12 7.19
N LYS A 61 9.99 -1.28 7.61
CA LYS A 61 8.59 -1.27 7.14
C LYS A 61 8.49 -0.76 5.71
N ARG A 62 9.35 0.17 5.27
CA ARG A 62 9.45 0.59 3.87
C ARG A 62 9.95 -0.56 3.00
N LEU A 63 10.85 -1.37 3.56
CA LEU A 63 11.31 -2.61 2.97
C LEU A 63 10.19 -3.67 3.03
N THR A 64 9.63 -4.00 4.19
CA THR A 64 8.75 -5.16 4.46
C THR A 64 7.27 -4.95 4.19
N ASN A 65 6.77 -3.72 4.25
CA ASN A 65 5.35 -3.43 4.14
C ASN A 65 5.00 -3.05 2.70
N ARG A 66 4.62 -4.08 1.94
CA ARG A 66 3.62 -4.06 0.87
C ARG A 66 3.58 -2.78 0.02
N GLN A 67 4.69 -2.41 -0.59
CA GLN A 67 4.63 -1.58 -1.79
C GLN A 67 4.24 -2.50 -2.94
N ILE A 68 2.93 -2.69 -3.10
CA ILE A 68 2.40 -3.35 -4.29
C ILE A 68 2.28 -2.26 -5.34
N ALA A 69 3.31 -2.20 -6.18
CA ALA A 69 3.18 -1.58 -7.49
C ALA A 69 2.52 -2.61 -8.40
N PHE A 70 1.62 -2.16 -9.26
CA PHE A 70 1.31 -2.87 -10.49
C PHE A 70 1.84 -2.02 -11.63
N GLU A 71 2.43 -2.67 -12.63
CA GLU A 71 2.93 -2.05 -13.84
C GLU A 71 2.16 -2.63 -15.01
N LEU A 72 1.50 -1.76 -15.77
CA LEU A 72 0.97 -2.12 -17.08
C LEU A 72 2.12 -2.01 -18.09
N THR A 73 2.29 -3.04 -18.90
CA THR A 73 3.30 -3.09 -19.96
C THR A 73 2.61 -3.28 -21.31
N SER A 74 3.34 -3.47 -22.41
CA SER A 74 2.72 -3.84 -23.68
C SER A 74 2.20 -5.28 -23.69
N ASP A 75 2.69 -6.12 -22.78
CA ASP A 75 2.50 -7.57 -22.83
C ASP A 75 1.46 -8.03 -21.79
N GLY A 76 1.19 -7.19 -20.79
CA GLY A 76 0.28 -7.52 -19.70
C GLY A 76 0.56 -6.74 -18.43
N ILE A 77 -0.08 -7.16 -17.35
CA ILE A 77 0.00 -6.53 -16.03
C ILE A 77 0.99 -7.31 -15.18
N HIS A 78 2.01 -6.62 -14.67
CA HIS A 78 2.87 -7.15 -13.62
C HIS A 78 2.37 -6.63 -12.28
N ALA A 79 2.03 -7.53 -11.37
CA ALA A 79 1.83 -7.18 -9.97
C ALA A 79 3.07 -7.56 -9.16
N TYR A 80 3.61 -6.58 -8.43
CA TYR A 80 4.79 -6.76 -7.61
C TYR A 80 4.39 -7.02 -6.17
N GLN A 81 4.99 -8.03 -5.55
CA GLN A 81 4.79 -8.33 -4.13
C GLN A 81 6.09 -8.11 -3.36
N GLY A 82 6.06 -7.24 -2.34
CA GLY A 82 7.06 -7.21 -1.27
C GLY A 82 8.30 -6.33 -1.50
N VAL A 83 9.34 -6.63 -0.70
CA VAL A 83 10.49 -5.78 -0.34
C VAL A 83 11.51 -5.55 -1.44
N ILE A 84 11.61 -6.53 -2.30
CA ILE A 84 12.53 -6.62 -3.41
C ILE A 84 11.56 -6.86 -4.56
N LEU A 85 11.58 -6.04 -5.60
CA LEU A 85 10.67 -6.07 -6.75
C LEU A 85 10.80 -7.36 -7.57
N THR A 86 10.63 -8.52 -6.95
CA THR A 86 10.42 -9.78 -7.64
C THR A 86 9.06 -9.68 -8.29
N LYS A 87 9.04 -9.73 -9.64
CA LYS A 87 7.81 -9.91 -10.43
C LYS A 87 7.15 -11.20 -9.92
N ASP A 88 6.13 -11.05 -9.09
CA ASP A 88 5.53 -12.22 -8.43
C ASP A 88 4.36 -12.75 -9.26
N ILE A 89 3.66 -11.86 -9.96
CA ILE A 89 2.48 -12.23 -10.76
C ILE A 89 2.51 -11.48 -12.09
N PHE A 90 2.41 -12.23 -13.18
CA PHE A 90 2.20 -11.69 -14.52
C PHE A 90 0.83 -12.14 -15.02
N ILE A 91 0.02 -11.17 -15.45
CA ILE A 91 -1.29 -11.39 -16.06
C ILE A 91 -1.14 -10.96 -17.52
N PRO A 92 -1.14 -11.90 -18.47
CA PRO A 92 -1.01 -11.58 -19.89
C PRO A 92 -2.19 -10.73 -20.37
N LYS A 93 -1.96 -9.84 -21.34
CA LYS A 93 -3.07 -9.01 -21.85
C LYS A 93 -4.11 -9.82 -22.63
N GLU A 94 -3.70 -10.90 -23.29
CA GLU A 94 -4.56 -11.82 -24.06
C GLU A 94 -5.59 -12.54 -23.20
N ASP A 95 -5.29 -12.63 -21.90
CA ASP A 95 -6.10 -13.24 -20.87
C ASP A 95 -7.13 -12.27 -20.29
N LEU A 96 -7.01 -10.96 -20.57
CA LEU A 96 -7.94 -9.92 -20.13
C LEU A 96 -9.06 -9.73 -21.15
N VAL A 97 -10.29 -9.61 -20.68
CA VAL A 97 -11.48 -9.41 -21.53
C VAL A 97 -12.12 -8.05 -21.28
N THR A 98 -12.34 -7.72 -20.01
CA THR A 98 -12.91 -6.44 -19.60
C THR A 98 -12.18 -5.89 -18.38
N ALA A 99 -12.30 -4.58 -18.17
CA ALA A 99 -11.85 -3.91 -16.96
C ALA A 99 -12.94 -2.96 -16.45
N ALA A 100 -13.16 -2.91 -15.14
CA ALA A 100 -14.12 -2.02 -14.50
C ALA A 100 -13.51 -1.41 -13.24
N TYR A 101 -13.67 -0.10 -13.05
CA TYR A 101 -13.32 0.55 -11.79
C TYR A 101 -14.51 0.49 -10.83
N LYS A 102 -14.29 -0.11 -9.66
CA LYS A 102 -15.35 -0.33 -8.67
C LYS A 102 -15.02 0.33 -7.36
N GLU A 103 -16.03 0.99 -6.81
CA GLU A 103 -16.07 1.53 -5.47
C GLU A 103 -17.09 0.73 -4.66
N VAL A 104 -16.66 0.15 -3.55
CA VAL A 104 -17.51 -0.67 -2.67
C VAL A 104 -17.39 -0.17 -1.25
N ASP A 105 -18.51 0.12 -0.62
CA ASP A 105 -18.56 0.45 0.81
C ASP A 105 -18.19 -0.80 1.62
N VAL A 106 -17.19 -0.67 2.49
CA VAL A 106 -16.78 -1.71 3.41
C VAL A 106 -17.26 -1.32 4.80
N SER A 107 -18.21 -2.10 5.31
CA SER A 107 -18.60 -2.08 6.72
C SER A 107 -17.48 -2.68 7.56
N ASP A 108 -16.51 -1.86 7.90
CA ASP A 108 -15.56 -2.16 8.97
C ASP A 108 -16.22 -1.72 10.30
N PRO A 109 -16.46 -2.65 11.25
CA PRO A 109 -17.05 -2.30 12.55
C PRO A 109 -16.20 -1.29 13.35
N ASP A 110 -14.90 -1.19 13.06
CA ASP A 110 -13.99 -0.25 13.73
C ASP A 110 -13.83 1.09 12.96
N HIS A 111 -14.25 1.14 11.68
CA HIS A 111 -14.12 2.32 10.81
C HIS A 111 -15.41 2.59 10.02
N GLN A 112 -16.26 3.44 10.58
CA GLN A 112 -17.43 4.00 9.88
C GLN A 112 -16.98 4.71 8.59
N ASN A 113 -17.51 4.30 7.44
CA ASN A 113 -17.25 4.83 6.08
C ASN A 113 -15.90 4.48 5.44
N SER A 114 -15.41 3.25 5.61
CA SER A 114 -14.27 2.81 4.78
C SER A 114 -14.76 2.42 3.37
N LYS A 115 -14.40 3.22 2.36
CA LYS A 115 -14.64 2.88 0.95
C LYS A 115 -13.45 2.10 0.41
N SER A 116 -13.75 1.07 -0.37
CA SER A 116 -12.73 0.29 -1.07
C SER A 116 -12.80 0.49 -2.57
N TYR A 117 -11.63 0.74 -3.16
CA TYR A 117 -11.44 1.09 -4.55
C TYR A 117 -10.58 0.03 -5.21
N PHE A 118 -11.09 -0.62 -6.26
CA PHE A 118 -10.34 -1.62 -6.99
C PHE A 118 -10.69 -1.62 -8.47
N ILE A 119 -9.74 -2.07 -9.28
CA ILE A 119 -9.97 -2.37 -10.69
C ILE A 119 -10.23 -3.86 -10.79
N GLU A 120 -11.40 -4.21 -11.29
CA GLU A 120 -11.79 -5.59 -11.56
C GLU A 120 -11.57 -5.89 -13.04
N PHE A 121 -10.78 -6.92 -13.31
CA PHE A 121 -10.56 -7.46 -14.64
C PHE A 121 -11.29 -8.79 -14.77
N GLN A 122 -12.01 -8.96 -15.88
CA GLN A 122 -12.53 -10.27 -16.29
C GLN A 122 -11.45 -10.99 -17.08
N LEU A 123 -11.18 -12.23 -16.68
CA LEU A 123 -10.27 -13.15 -17.34
C LEU A 123 -11.00 -13.99 -18.39
N ARG A 124 -10.24 -14.49 -19.37
CA ARG A 124 -10.70 -15.50 -20.33
C ARG A 124 -10.83 -16.86 -19.64
N ASP A 125 -11.76 -17.69 -20.10
CA ASP A 125 -12.07 -19.01 -19.51
C ASP A 125 -10.87 -19.97 -19.41
N ASN A 126 -9.89 -19.83 -20.31
CA ASN A 126 -8.73 -20.73 -20.42
C ASN A 126 -7.46 -20.17 -19.76
N THR A 127 -7.60 -19.25 -18.82
CA THR A 127 -6.46 -18.63 -18.14
C THR A 127 -5.72 -19.63 -17.26
N ALA A 128 -4.39 -19.68 -17.39
CA ALA A 128 -3.52 -20.57 -16.61
C ALA A 128 -3.07 -19.96 -15.26
N LEU A 129 -3.79 -18.93 -14.78
CA LEU A 129 -3.49 -18.28 -13.51
C LEU A 129 -3.92 -19.16 -12.34
N GLU A 130 -3.19 -19.08 -11.23
CA GLU A 130 -3.57 -19.75 -9.98
C GLU A 130 -4.43 -18.83 -9.10
N ASN A 131 -5.34 -19.44 -8.33
CA ASN A 131 -6.08 -18.73 -7.30
C ASN A 131 -5.13 -18.07 -6.31
N LEU A 132 -5.34 -16.78 -6.06
CA LEU A 132 -4.47 -15.99 -5.20
C LEU A 132 -5.29 -14.96 -4.46
N SER A 133 -5.32 -15.03 -3.14
CA SER A 133 -5.94 -13.99 -2.30
C SER A 133 -4.85 -13.38 -1.41
N LYS A 134 -4.21 -12.33 -1.92
CA LYS A 134 -3.14 -11.64 -1.21
C LYS A 134 -3.39 -10.15 -1.19
N SER A 135 -3.88 -9.66 -0.05
CA SER A 135 -3.93 -8.25 0.37
C SER A 135 -4.54 -7.25 -0.63
N ASN A 136 -3.86 -6.97 -1.74
CA ASN A 136 -4.28 -6.01 -2.76
C ASN A 136 -4.47 -6.63 -4.16
N VAL A 137 -4.19 -7.93 -4.33
CA VAL A 137 -4.52 -8.68 -5.55
C VAL A 137 -5.34 -9.89 -5.15
N ILE A 138 -6.51 -10.04 -5.77
CA ILE A 138 -7.33 -11.23 -5.66
C ILE A 138 -7.53 -11.79 -7.06
N ILE A 139 -6.93 -12.94 -7.34
CA ILE A 139 -7.19 -13.76 -8.51
C ILE A 139 -8.17 -14.85 -8.08
N ASN A 140 -9.35 -14.83 -8.67
CA ASN A 140 -10.34 -15.87 -8.52
C ASN A 140 -10.54 -16.54 -9.88
N THR A 141 -9.98 -17.73 -10.03
CA THR A 141 -10.03 -18.54 -11.25
C THR A 141 -11.38 -19.24 -11.42
N GLU A 142 -12.17 -19.39 -10.35
CA GLU A 142 -13.53 -19.96 -10.42
C GLU A 142 -14.53 -18.97 -11.01
N HIS A 143 -14.31 -17.69 -10.76
CA HIS A 143 -15.11 -16.59 -11.31
C HIS A 143 -14.41 -15.86 -12.45
N HIS A 144 -13.23 -16.32 -12.86
CA HIS A 144 -12.39 -15.69 -13.89
C HIS A 144 -12.25 -14.19 -13.67
N THR A 145 -11.86 -13.77 -12.45
CA THR A 145 -11.69 -12.35 -12.10
C THR A 145 -10.35 -12.08 -11.45
N VAL A 146 -9.77 -10.92 -11.76
CA VAL A 146 -8.66 -10.33 -11.02
C VAL A 146 -9.09 -9.00 -10.44
N LYS A 147 -8.94 -8.82 -9.13
CA LYS A 147 -9.18 -7.55 -8.44
C LYS A 147 -7.86 -6.96 -8.01
N LEU A 148 -7.54 -5.78 -8.53
CA LEU A 148 -6.39 -4.97 -8.13
C LEU A 148 -6.88 -3.83 -7.23
N PHE A 149 -6.62 -3.92 -5.93
CA PHE A 149 -7.01 -2.91 -4.97
C PHE A 149 -6.08 -1.70 -5.03
N VAL A 150 -6.67 -0.52 -5.18
CA VAL A 150 -5.97 0.75 -5.37
C VAL A 150 -6.15 1.73 -4.20
N ASN A 151 -6.81 1.32 -3.11
CA ASN A 151 -7.01 2.14 -1.90
C ASN A 151 -5.70 2.75 -1.38
N LEU A 152 -4.61 1.97 -1.42
CA LEU A 152 -3.30 2.35 -0.88
C LEU A 152 -2.44 3.13 -1.90
N CYS A 153 -2.96 3.33 -3.11
CA CYS A 153 -2.20 3.83 -4.25
C CYS A 153 -2.38 5.33 -4.53
N LYS A 154 -3.24 6.03 -3.76
CA LYS A 154 -3.73 7.39 -4.09
C LYS A 154 -4.26 7.49 -5.54
N PHE A 155 -4.77 6.38 -6.05
CA PHE A 155 -5.35 6.28 -7.38
C PHE A 155 -6.60 7.16 -7.41
N LYS A 156 -6.63 8.11 -8.34
CA LYS A 156 -7.74 9.04 -8.54
C LYS A 156 -8.58 8.63 -9.74
N GLU A 157 -9.72 9.27 -9.89
CA GLU A 157 -10.57 9.11 -11.08
C GLU A 157 -9.87 9.58 -12.38
N GLU A 158 -9.02 10.61 -12.30
CA GLU A 158 -8.16 11.05 -13.41
C GLU A 158 -7.19 9.94 -13.85
N ASP A 159 -6.60 9.22 -12.90
CA ASP A 159 -5.73 8.07 -13.18
C ASP A 159 -6.49 6.95 -13.91
N TRP A 160 -7.77 6.74 -13.56
CA TRP A 160 -8.63 5.78 -14.25
C TRP A 160 -8.94 6.19 -15.69
N GLN A 161 -9.14 7.47 -15.97
CA GLN A 161 -9.38 7.95 -17.34
C GLN A 161 -8.18 7.68 -18.25
N ASP A 162 -6.97 7.94 -17.76
CA ASP A 162 -5.75 7.66 -18.51
C ASP A 162 -5.51 6.15 -18.67
N LEU A 163 -5.77 5.39 -17.61
CA LEU A 163 -5.63 3.93 -17.63
C LEU A 163 -6.65 3.27 -18.56
N SER A 164 -7.91 3.67 -18.50
CA SER A 164 -8.99 3.13 -19.32
C SER A 164 -8.70 3.32 -20.80
N LYS A 165 -8.25 4.51 -21.18
CA LYS A 165 -7.80 4.80 -22.54
C LYS A 165 -6.67 3.86 -22.97
N TYR A 166 -5.65 3.67 -22.14
CA TYR A 166 -4.56 2.73 -22.41
C TYR A 166 -5.07 1.27 -22.59
N LEU A 167 -5.98 0.82 -21.73
CA LEU A 167 -6.56 -0.53 -21.82
C LEU A 167 -7.37 -0.72 -23.11
N THR A 168 -8.11 0.30 -23.55
CA THR A 168 -8.84 0.24 -24.82
C THR A 168 -7.88 0.28 -26.02
N ASP A 169 -6.91 1.18 -26.03
CA ASP A 169 -6.03 1.39 -27.18
C ASP A 169 -4.99 0.26 -27.34
N GLU A 170 -4.34 -0.16 -26.27
CA GLU A 170 -3.21 -1.10 -26.29
C GLU A 170 -3.63 -2.56 -26.04
N TYR A 171 -4.53 -2.77 -25.07
CA TYR A 171 -4.99 -4.12 -24.72
C TYR A 171 -6.21 -4.54 -25.52
N ARG A 172 -6.90 -3.59 -26.17
CA ARG A 172 -8.11 -3.84 -26.96
C ARG A 172 -9.20 -4.55 -26.15
N ILE A 173 -9.27 -4.22 -24.86
CA ILE A 173 -10.29 -4.74 -23.94
C ILE A 173 -11.38 -3.71 -23.68
N THR A 174 -12.57 -4.19 -23.35
CA THR A 174 -13.71 -3.32 -23.04
C THR A 174 -13.59 -2.76 -21.64
N VAL A 175 -13.64 -1.43 -21.51
CA VAL A 175 -13.71 -0.76 -20.20
C VAL A 175 -15.16 -0.43 -19.87
N LEU A 176 -15.58 -0.76 -18.65
CA LEU A 176 -16.93 -0.58 -18.12
C LEU A 176 -17.00 0.52 -17.06
#